data_AF-A0AAU7ABR4-F1
#
_entry.id   AF-A0AAU7ABR4-F1
#
_cell.length_a   1.000
_cell.length_b   1.000
_cell.length_c   1.000
_cell.angle_alpha   90.00
_cell.angle_beta   90.00
_cell.angle_gamma   90.00
#
_symmetry.space_group_name_H-M   'P 1'
#
loop_
_entity.id
_entity.type
_entity.pdbx_description
1 polymer ?
#
loop_
_entity_poly.entity_id
_entity_poly.type
_entity_poly.pdbx_seq_one_letter_code
_entity_poly.pdbx_strand_id
1 'polypeptide(L)' 'MISGRRVIETTHAALHTAYFGFFENVMIGTFGGVDIVVDPCTNGAKGIVNIYAYQLCELGVLRPNAFQKVTLTCKE' A
#
# COMPACT_ATOMS: atom_id res chain seq x y z
N MET A 1 15.73 8.77 -8.17
CA MET A 1 16.75 8.20 -7.27
C MET A 1 17.30 9.33 -6.40
N ILE A 2 17.48 9.12 -5.09
CA ILE A 2 18.15 10.09 -4.19
C ILE A 2 19.36 9.39 -3.58
N SER A 3 20.56 9.96 -3.72
CA SER A 3 21.81 9.39 -3.22
C SER A 3 21.99 7.90 -3.55
N GLY A 4 21.75 7.54 -4.81
CA GLY A 4 21.86 6.15 -5.31
C GLY A 4 20.77 5.17 -4.87
N ARG A 5 19.73 5.62 -4.14
CA ARG A 5 18.62 4.77 -3.68
C ARG A 5 17.33 5.02 -4.44
N ARG A 6 16.54 3.96 -4.63
CA ARG A 6 15.19 4.03 -5.20
C ARG A 6 14.29 4.85 -4.27
N VAL A 7 13.52 5.74 -4.87
CA VAL A 7 12.52 6.56 -4.17
C VAL A 7 11.18 6.27 -4.82
N ILE A 8 10.17 6.07 -3.98
CA ILE A 8 8.78 5.89 -4.40
C ILE A 8 8.01 7.05 -3.80
N GLU A 9 7.34 7.81 -4.65
CA GLU A 9 6.40 8.86 -4.23
C GLU A 9 4.99 8.30 -4.26
N THR A 10 4.20 8.57 -3.22
CA THR A 10 2.84 8.09 -3.10
C THR A 10 2.03 9.00 -2.19
N THR A 11 0.73 9.10 -2.47
CA THR A 11 -0.24 9.78 -1.61
C THR A 11 -0.54 9.02 -0.32
N HIS A 12 -0.08 7.77 -0.20
CA HIS A 12 -0.25 6.97 1.02
C HIS A 12 0.70 7.36 2.15
N ALA A 13 1.81 8.04 1.85
CA ALA A 13 2.65 8.63 2.88
C ALA A 13 1.99 9.90 3.40
N ALA A 14 1.90 10.05 4.72
CA ALA A 14 1.33 11.26 5.32
C ALA A 14 2.11 12.52 4.90
N LEU A 15 1.43 13.66 4.84
CA LEU A 15 2.06 14.94 4.51
C LEU A 15 3.26 15.21 5.44
N HIS A 16 4.33 15.79 4.90
CA HIS A 16 5.59 16.05 5.61
C HIS A 16 6.22 14.81 6.24
N THR A 17 5.96 13.60 5.74
CA THR A 17 6.54 12.36 6.25
C THR A 17 7.33 11.65 5.15
N ALA A 18 8.54 11.21 5.50
CA ALA A 18 9.31 10.26 4.70
C ALA A 18 9.56 8.98 5.49
N TYR A 19 9.53 7.85 4.78
CA TYR A 19 9.86 6.53 5.32
C TYR A 19 11.14 6.04 4.67
N PHE A 20 12.14 5.76 5.49
CA PHE A 20 13.42 5.21 5.07
C PHE A 20 13.55 3.80 5.60
N GLY A 21 14.23 2.95 4.84
CA GLY A 21 14.63 1.64 5.32
C GLY A 21 15.05 0.69 4.22
N PHE A 22 15.45 -0.51 4.63
CA PHE A 22 15.79 -1.60 3.72
C PHE A 22 14.55 -2.46 3.49
N PHE A 23 13.76 -2.11 2.48
CA PHE A 23 12.48 -2.77 2.16
C PHE A 23 12.61 -4.24 1.75
N GLU A 24 13.82 -4.75 1.50
CA GLU A 24 14.12 -6.19 1.43
C GLU A 24 13.82 -6.94 2.75
N ASN A 25 13.70 -6.22 3.88
CA ASN A 25 13.29 -6.79 5.18
C ASN A 25 11.76 -6.76 5.38
N VAL A 26 10.99 -6.39 4.35
CA VAL A 26 9.52 -6.52 4.32
C VAL A 26 9.15 -7.70 3.43
N MET A 27 8.41 -8.64 3.98
CA MET A 27 7.79 -9.73 3.23
C MET A 27 6.32 -9.40 2.99
N ILE A 28 5.87 -9.59 1.75
CA ILE A 28 4.47 -9.48 1.37
C ILE A 28 4.01 -10.86 0.91
N GLY A 29 3.10 -11.47 1.65
CA GLY A 29 2.46 -12.73 1.26
C GLY A 29 1.10 -12.44 0.64
N THR A 30 0.89 -12.85 -0.61
CA THR A 30 -0.41 -12.74 -1.27
C THR A 30 -1.09 -14.10 -1.32
N PHE A 31 -2.36 -14.17 -0.91
CA PHE A 31 -3.16 -15.39 -0.97
C PHE A 31 -3.91 -15.45 -2.30
N GLY A 32 -3.15 -15.67 -3.38
CA GLY A 32 -3.64 -15.58 -4.76
C GLY A 32 -3.58 -14.16 -5.34
N GLY A 33 -4.35 -13.93 -6.40
CA GLY A 33 -4.44 -12.64 -7.09
C GLY A 33 -5.56 -11.75 -6.56
N VAL A 34 -6.03 -10.83 -7.41
CA VAL A 34 -7.25 -10.06 -7.16
C VAL A 34 -8.45 -10.92 -7.57
N ASP A 35 -9.38 -11.15 -6.64
CA ASP A 35 -10.66 -11.77 -6.90
C ASP A 35 -11.70 -10.70 -7.26
N ILE A 36 -12.49 -10.96 -8.31
CA ILE A 36 -13.51 -10.04 -8.81
C ILE A 36 -14.87 -10.70 -8.68
N VAL A 37 -15.72 -10.12 -7.83
CA VAL A 37 -17.11 -10.56 -7.66
C VAL A 37 -18.04 -9.58 -8.38
N VAL A 38 -18.80 -10.09 -9.34
CA VAL A 38 -19.82 -9.32 -10.07
C VAL A 38 -21.18 -9.64 -9.48
N ASP A 39 -21.84 -8.63 -8.92
CA ASP A 39 -23.15 -8.75 -8.29
C ASP A 39 -24.20 -7.92 -9.04
N PRO A 40 -25.00 -8.57 -9.91
CA PRO A 40 -26.10 -7.92 -10.60
C PRO A 40 -27.39 -7.87 -9.76
N CYS A 41 -27.42 -8.51 -8.58
CA CYS A 41 -28.66 -8.79 -7.86
C CYS A 41 -28.95 -7.76 -6.76
N THR A 42 -27.99 -7.40 -5.92
CA THR A 42 -28.24 -6.57 -4.72
C THR A 42 -28.86 -5.21 -5.05
N ASN A 43 -28.44 -4.58 -6.15
CA ASN A 43 -29.02 -3.31 -6.65
C ASN A 43 -29.64 -3.44 -8.04
N GLY A 44 -29.98 -4.65 -8.48
CA GLY A 44 -30.48 -4.92 -9.83
C GLY A 44 -31.78 -4.18 -10.17
N ALA A 45 -32.67 -4.00 -9.20
CA ALA A 45 -33.92 -3.23 -9.37
C ALA A 45 -33.68 -1.74 -9.68
N LYS A 46 -32.48 -1.22 -9.39
CA LYS A 46 -32.05 0.16 -9.71
C LYS A 46 -31.23 0.23 -11.00
N GLY A 47 -31.07 -0.89 -11.72
CA GLY A 47 -30.23 -0.97 -12.91
C GLY A 47 -28.73 -0.84 -12.63
N ILE A 48 -28.28 -1.15 -11.41
CA ILE A 48 -26.88 -1.05 -11.00
C ILE A 48 -26.29 -2.46 -10.86
N VAL A 49 -25.10 -2.66 -11.43
CA VAL A 49 -24.25 -3.85 -11.21
C VAL A 49 -23.10 -3.45 -10.29
N ASN A 50 -22.99 -4.10 -9.14
CA ASN A 50 -21.87 -3.87 -8.23
C ASN A 50 -20.68 -4.75 -8.67
N ILE A 51 -19.48 -4.19 -8.57
CA ILE A 51 -18.23 -4.91 -8.80
C ILE A 51 -17.37 -4.76 -7.55
N TYR A 52 -17.00 -5.89 -6.95
CA TYR A 52 -16.11 -5.93 -5.79
C TYR A 52 -14.78 -6.53 -6.19
N ALA A 53 -13.69 -5.91 -5.74
CA ALA A 53 -12.33 -6.42 -5.93
C ALA A 53 -11.72 -6.70 -4.57
N TYR A 54 -11.31 -7.95 -4.34
CA TYR A 54 -10.69 -8.40 -3.10
C TYR A 54 -9.28 -8.88 -3.37
N GLN A 55 -8.34 -8.45 -2.54
CA GLN A 55 -6.99 -9.00 -2.52
C GLN A 55 -6.60 -9.27 -1.07
N LEU A 56 -6.30 -10.54 -0.79
CA LEU A 56 -5.86 -10.98 0.53
C LEU A 56 -4.34 -10.92 0.58
N CYS A 57 -3.81 -10.10 1.48
CA CYS A 57 -2.37 -10.00 1.71
C CYS A 57 -2.02 -9.92 3.20
N GLU A 58 -0.88 -10.47 3.55
CA GLU A 58 -0.23 -10.34 4.85
C GLU A 58 1.14 -9.68 4.70
N LEU A 59 1.55 -8.98 5.76
CA LEU A 59 2.79 -8.21 5.80
C LEU A 59 3.61 -8.64 7.01
N GLY A 60 4.87 -9.02 6.76
CA GLY A 60 5.86 -9.36 7.79
C GLY A 60 7.03 -8.40 7.76
N VAL A 61 7.39 -7.82 8.92
CA VAL A 61 8.58 -6.99 9.07
C VAL A 61 9.64 -7.79 9.83
N LEU A 62 10.66 -8.28 9.13
CA LEU A 62 11.68 -9.17 9.69
C LEU A 62 12.62 -8.45 10.65
N ARG A 63 12.96 -7.20 10.34
CA ARG A 63 13.88 -6.36 11.12
C ARG A 63 13.30 -4.96 11.29
N PRO A 64 12.50 -4.72 12.35
CA PRO A 64 11.86 -3.42 12.57
C PRO A 64 12.86 -2.26 12.65
N ASN A 65 14.02 -2.48 13.27
CA ASN A 65 15.06 -1.46 13.43
C ASN A 65 15.74 -1.04 12.11
N ALA A 66 15.43 -1.69 10.98
CA ALA A 66 15.91 -1.30 9.66
C ALA A 66 15.10 -0.15 9.05
N PHE A 67 14.06 0.34 9.73
CA PHE A 67 13.15 1.36 9.22
C PHE A 67 13.10 2.59 10.13
N GLN A 68 12.93 3.75 9.52
CA GLN A 68 12.77 5.01 10.22
C GLN A 68 11.72 5.87 9.52
N LYS A 69 10.77 6.37 10.31
CA LYS A 69 9.88 7.47 9.90
C LYS A 69 10.54 8.80 10.27
N VAL A 70 10.56 9.74 9.34
CA VAL A 70 11.10 11.09 9.54
C VAL A 70 10.02 12.11 9.20
N THR A 71 9.86 13.11 10.08
CA THR A 71 9.07 14.31 9.78
C THR A 71 9.97 15.31 9.07
N LEU A 72 9.54 15.75 7.88
CA LEU A 72 10.24 16.75 7.09
C LEU A 72 9.79 18.13 7.55
N THR A 73 10.74 18.98 7.92
CA THR A 73 10.48 20.38 8.21
C THR A 73 10.90 21.22 7.01
N CYS A 74 10.14 22.27 6.72
CA CYS A 74 10.58 23.29 5.80
C CYS A 74 11.82 23.98 6.41
N LYS A 75 12.81 24.27 5.57
CA LYS A 75 13.90 25.15 5.98
C LYS A 75 13.35 26.57 5.87
N GLU A 76 13.36 27.32 6.98
CA GLU A 76 13.16 28.77 6.95
C GLU A 76 14.25 29.45 6.11
#